data_AF-A0A8J3GHD3-F1
#
_entry.id   AF-A0A8J3GHD3-F1
#
_cell.length_a   1.000
_cell.length_b   1.000
_cell.length_c   1.000
_cell.angle_alpha   90.00
_cell.angle_beta   90.00
_cell.angle_gamma   90.00
#
_symmetry.space_group_name_H-M   'P 1'
#
loop_
_entity.id
_entity.type
_entity.pdbx_description
1 polymer ?
#
loop_
_entity_poly.entity_id
_entity_poly.type
_entity_poly.pdbx_seq_one_letter_code
_entity_poly.pdbx_strand_id
1 'polypeptide(L)' 'MTPAKLRPARAAMGQPETKVAGLCAELGVTRQTLYRFIGPNGELRADGEKLLARHKRGI' A
#
# COMPACT_ATOMS: atom_id res chain seq x y z
N MET A 1 -5.35 6.61 -1.32
CA MET A 1 -4.91 5.43 -0.56
C MET A 1 -5.61 5.44 0.80
N THR A 2 -6.11 4.30 1.29
CA THR A 2 -6.74 4.17 2.63
C THR A 2 -6.06 3.07 3.43
N PRO A 3 -6.17 3.04 4.77
CA PRO A 3 -5.61 1.96 5.59
C PRO A 3 -6.12 0.57 5.18
N ALA A 4 -7.39 0.47 4.78
CA ALA A 4 -7.99 -0.76 4.28
C ALA A 4 -7.37 -1.25 2.96
N LYS A 5 -6.97 -0.34 2.07
CA LYS A 5 -6.24 -0.67 0.82
C LYS A 5 -4.76 -0.94 1.07
N LEU A 6 -4.15 -0.22 2.01
CA LEU A 6 -2.71 -0.28 2.29
C LEU A 6 -2.28 -1.63 2.89
N ARG A 7 -3.08 -2.20 3.79
CA ARG A 7 -2.78 -3.49 4.45
C ARG A 7 -2.64 -4.65 3.44
N PRO A 8 -3.62 -4.96 2.58
CA PRO A 8 -3.50 -6.03 1.59
C PRO A 8 -2.43 -5.70 0.53
N ALA A 9 -2.29 -4.42 0.14
CA ALA A 9 -1.27 -4.01 -0.82
C ALA A 9 0.16 -4.32 -0.34
N ARG A 10 0.46 -4.13 0.96
CA ARG A 10 1.79 -4.45 1.50
C ARG A 10 2.09 -5.95 1.41
N ALA A 11 1.09 -6.80 1.69
CA ALA A 11 1.25 -8.25 1.64
C ALA A 11 1.44 -8.72 0.20
N ALA A 12 0.66 -8.18 -0.73
CA ALA A 12 0.78 -8.49 -2.16
C ALA A 12 2.16 -8.06 -2.71
N MET A 13 2.62 -6.84 -2.43
CA MET A 13 3.91 -6.34 -2.91
C MET A 13 5.11 -7.18 -2.44
N GLY A 14 5.00 -7.91 -1.33
CA GLY A 14 6.06 -8.83 -0.88
C GLY A 14 6.16 -10.13 -1.67
N GLN A 15 5.18 -10.43 -2.54
CA GLN A 15 5.20 -11.63 -3.37
C GLN A 15 5.84 -11.34 -4.72
N PRO A 16 6.87 -12.10 -5.15
CA PRO A 16 7.60 -11.85 -6.40
C PRO A 16 6.72 -11.99 -7.66
N GLU A 17 5.63 -12.74 -7.55
CA GLU A 17 4.66 -12.96 -8.65
C GLU A 17 3.67 -11.81 -8.82
N THR A 18 3.65 -10.84 -7.90
CA THR A 18 2.69 -9.75 -7.90
C THR A 18 2.87 -8.83 -9.09
N LYS A 19 1.86 -8.80 -9.96
CA LYS A 19 1.76 -7.83 -11.05
C LYS A 19 1.25 -6.50 -10.51
N VAL A 20 2.16 -5.54 -10.31
CA VAL A 20 1.83 -4.19 -9.79
C VAL A 20 0.69 -3.52 -10.57
N ALA A 21 0.64 -3.71 -11.90
CA ALA A 21 -0.44 -3.15 -12.71
C ALA A 21 -1.82 -3.71 -12.32
N GLY A 22 -1.94 -5.02 -12.10
CA GLY A 22 -3.17 -5.67 -11.67
C GLY A 22 -3.55 -5.25 -10.25
N LEU A 23 -2.58 -5.25 -9.33
CA LEU A 23 -2.79 -4.78 -7.95
C LEU A 23 -3.31 -3.34 -7.91
N CYS A 24 -2.74 -2.44 -8.72
CA CYS A 24 -3.22 -1.06 -8.83
C CYS A 24 -4.66 -0.97 -9.35
N ALA A 25 -5.02 -1.78 -10.34
CA ALA A 25 -6.37 -1.81 -10.91
C ALA A 25 -7.40 -2.30 -9.87
N GLU A 26 -7.11 -3.40 -9.17
CA GLU A 26 -7.95 -3.95 -8.10
C GLU A 26 -8.16 -2.96 -6.95
N LEU A 27 -7.10 -2.26 -6.54
CA LEU A 27 -7.16 -1.26 -5.47
C LEU A 27 -7.76 0.07 -5.93
N GLY A 28 -7.92 0.30 -7.23
CA GLY A 28 -8.33 1.58 -7.79
C GLY A 28 -7.37 2.72 -7.43
N VAL A 29 -6.06 2.47 -7.56
CA VAL A 29 -5.01 3.47 -7.30
C VAL A 29 -3.99 3.49 -8.44
N THR A 30 -3.28 4.60 -8.61
CA THR A 30 -2.17 4.67 -9.56
C THR A 30 -0.92 4.01 -9.00
N ARG A 31 0.02 3.59 -9.86
CA ARG A 31 1.35 3.09 -9.43
C ARG A 31 2.09 4.14 -8.61
N GLN A 32 2.02 5.41 -9.00
CA GLN A 32 2.58 6.53 -8.25
C GLN A 32 2.00 6.60 -6.83
N THR A 33 0.67 6.43 -6.71
CA THR A 33 0.02 6.37 -5.40
C THR A 33 0.48 5.15 -4.61
N LEU A 34 0.54 3.96 -5.21
CA LEU A 34 1.00 2.76 -4.51
C LEU A 34 2.44 2.93 -3.99
N TYR A 35 3.35 3.35 -4.86
CA TYR A 35 4.77 3.54 -4.52
C TYR A 35 5.01 4.69 -3.55
N ARG A 36 4.13 5.68 -3.44
CA ARG A 36 4.24 6.69 -2.38
C ARG A 36 4.21 6.05 -0.98
N PHE A 37 3.43 4.97 -0.79
CA PHE A 37 3.20 4.35 0.51
C PHE A 37 3.95 3.04 0.73
N ILE A 38 4.27 2.29 -0.34
CA ILE A 38 4.82 0.92 -0.26
C ILE A 38 5.99 0.74 -1.22
N GLY A 39 7.07 0.12 -0.75
CA GLY A 39 8.20 -0.28 -1.57
C GLY A 39 8.01 -1.57 -2.35
N PRO A 40 8.96 -1.89 -3.24
CA PRO A 40 8.86 -3.04 -4.14
C PRO A 40 8.80 -4.38 -3.39
N ASN A 41 9.25 -4.46 -2.14
CA ASN A 41 9.25 -5.68 -1.34
C ASN A 41 8.13 -5.69 -0.28
N GLY A 42 7.17 -4.78 -0.38
CA GLY A 42 6.07 -4.65 0.58
C GLY A 42 6.40 -3.86 1.84
N GLU A 43 7.59 -3.25 1.94
CA GLU A 43 7.95 -2.38 3.06
C GLU A 43 7.16 -1.07 3.04
N LEU A 44 6.73 -0.61 4.21
CA LEU A 44 6.03 0.66 4.33
C LEU A 44 7.02 1.82 4.23
N ARG A 45 6.66 2.82 3.41
CA ARG A 45 7.35 4.10 3.35
C ARG A 45 6.78 5.06 4.40
N ALA A 46 7.43 6.21 4.57
CA ALA A 46 7.03 7.22 5.55
C ALA A 46 5.54 7.63 5.45
N ASP A 47 4.99 7.73 4.24
CA ASP A 47 3.56 8.04 4.06
C ASP A 47 2.65 6.85 4.42
N GLY A 48 3.11 5.62 4.20
CA GLY A 48 2.47 4.37 4.65
C GLY A 48 2.36 4.30 6.18
N GLU A 49 3.49 4.52 6.86
CA GLU A 49 3.58 4.56 8.32
C GLU A 49 2.65 5.64 8.90
N LYS A 50 2.71 6.87 8.37
CA LYS A 50 1.85 7.98 8.79
C LYS A 50 0.37 7.66 8.60
N LEU A 51 -0.01 7.02 7.49
CA LEU A 51 -1.40 6.66 7.21
C LEU A 51 -1.95 5.66 8.22
N LEU A 52 -1.18 4.63 8.58
CA LEU A 52 -1.58 3.65 9.59
C LEU A 52 -1.59 4.26 11.00
N ALA A 53 -0.61 5.10 11.34
CA ALA A 53 -0.54 5.78 12.63
C ALA A 53 -1.69 6.78 12.85
N ARG A 54 -2.20 7.41 11.79
CA ARG A 54 -3.40 8.27 11.85
C ARG A 54 -4.66 7.45 12.13
N HIS A 55 -4.83 6.30 11.46
CA HIS A 55 -5.97 5.42 11.69
C HIS A 55 -6.01 4.85 13.12
N LYS A 56 -4.85 4.54 13.73
CA LYS A 56 -4.82 4.05 15.13
C LYS A 56 -5.25 5.09 16.16
N ARG A 57 -5.21 6.38 15.82
CA ARG A 57 -5.52 7.50 16.75
C ARG A 57 -6.96 8.01 16.65
N GLY A 58 -7.68 7.61 15.60
CA GLY A 58 -9.13 7.81 15.53
C GLY A 58 -9.82 6.61 16.17
N ILE A 59 -9.96 6.65 17.49
CA ILE A 59 -10.99 5.91 18.22
C ILE A 59 -12.25 6.76 18.15
#